data_AF-A0A5C6CNN0-F1
#
_entry.id   AF-A0A5C6CNN0-F1
#
_cell.length_a   1.000
_cell.length_b   1.000
_cell.length_c   1.000
_cell.angle_alpha   90.00
_cell.angle_beta   90.00
_cell.angle_gamma   90.00
#
_symmetry.space_group_name_H-M   'P 1'
#
loop_
_entity.id
_entity.type
_entity.pdbx_description
1 polymer ?
#
loop_
_entity_poly.entity_id
_entity_poly.type
_entity_poly.pdbx_seq_one_letter_code
_entity_poly.pdbx_strand_id
1 'polypeptide(L)'
;MNELRGLSVRQPFAWAICSNLKTIENRTWTTDRRGTIAIHASTSPQYVNELRRELNPGELSKDYFTYGAVIGLVDIEDITSYGRQHEADPFASGPYCWRVSNGRFLKQPIAMKGKLNLFKMPTPLQRQILAAETYELNVTQDATAAILADVMNGDPDPVGNYLALFDECLHTRNHMEATKVAVDRLMELAPNHPDALVAKACAELDDTPEAACPIAQRAVEIDPDFAFGWIVLAFAYKKCGKWPEALAAASRSLQLEDDNSSMLEVIAEAHWQLGNPEDAQATCERALRQEPESNSAKQLLQTIKAGR
;
A
#
# COMPACT_ATOMS: atom_id res chain seq x y z
N MET A 1 24.83 27.08 -2.96
CA MET A 1 24.18 26.40 -1.82
C MET A 1 23.20 25.40 -2.40
N ASN A 2 23.34 24.11 -2.10
CA ASN A 2 22.44 23.10 -2.68
C ASN A 2 21.00 23.37 -2.26
N GLU A 3 20.07 23.19 -3.19
CA GLU A 3 18.64 23.39 -2.97
C GLU A 3 18.12 22.37 -1.96
N LEU A 4 17.45 22.83 -0.90
CA LEU A 4 16.87 21.95 0.13
C LEU A 4 15.54 21.40 -0.40
N ARG A 5 15.35 20.08 -0.30
CA ARG A 5 14.06 19.45 -0.55
C ARG A 5 13.39 19.01 0.74
N GLY A 6 12.08 18.97 0.70
CA GLY A 6 11.23 18.43 1.74
C GLY A 6 10.65 17.08 1.38
N LEU A 7 10.43 16.27 2.41
CA LEU A 7 9.73 15.01 2.34
C LEU A 7 8.65 14.99 3.41
N SER A 8 7.39 14.84 2.99
CA SER A 8 6.28 14.66 3.93
C SER A 8 6.14 13.20 4.33
N VAL A 9 6.06 12.95 5.63
CA VAL A 9 5.97 11.62 6.25
C VAL A 9 4.88 11.65 7.34
N ARG A 10 4.13 10.56 7.51
CA ARG A 10 3.11 10.45 8.58
C ARG A 10 3.79 10.19 9.93
N GLN A 11 3.17 10.64 11.02
CA GLN A 11 3.59 10.20 12.36
C GLN A 11 3.10 8.78 12.61
N PRO A 12 3.81 7.95 13.40
CA PRO A 12 5.04 8.27 14.15
C PRO A 12 6.33 8.20 13.31
N PHE A 13 6.27 7.79 12.04
CA PHE A 13 7.45 7.54 11.22
C PHE A 13 8.30 8.79 10.94
N ALA A 14 7.68 9.98 10.82
CA ALA A 14 8.42 11.23 10.69
C ALA A 14 9.34 11.46 11.91
N TRP A 15 8.82 11.22 13.12
CA TRP A 15 9.62 11.25 14.34
C TRP A 15 10.68 10.14 14.36
N ALA A 16 10.34 8.92 13.98
CA ALA A 16 11.27 7.78 13.98
C ALA A 16 12.48 8.00 13.04
N ILE A 17 12.24 8.64 11.90
CA ILE A 17 13.30 9.02 10.96
C ILE A 17 14.21 10.10 11.59
N CYS A 18 13.62 11.15 12.17
CA CYS A 18 14.40 12.21 12.81
C CYS A 18 15.11 11.78 14.11
N SER A 19 14.64 10.73 14.79
CA SER A 19 15.28 10.15 15.97
C SER A 19 16.35 9.11 15.63
N ASN A 20 16.59 8.84 14.33
CA ASN A 20 17.46 7.76 13.84
C ASN A 20 17.02 6.35 14.25
N LEU A 21 15.77 6.17 14.71
CA LEU A 21 15.20 4.85 14.96
C LEU A 21 14.91 4.13 13.63
N LYS A 22 14.29 4.84 12.68
CA LYS A 22 14.00 4.35 11.33
C LYS A 22 15.10 4.82 10.38
N THR A 23 16.04 3.93 10.08
CA THR A 23 17.19 4.17 9.19
C THR A 23 16.88 3.97 7.71
N ILE A 24 15.75 3.35 7.40
CA ILE A 24 15.30 3.14 6.02
C ILE A 24 13.91 3.77 5.85
N GLU A 25 13.80 4.70 4.91
CA GLU A 25 12.52 5.24 4.45
C GLU A 25 12.09 4.51 3.17
N ASN A 26 10.87 3.95 3.17
CA ASN A 26 10.39 3.14 2.04
C ASN A 26 9.63 4.02 1.06
N ARG A 27 9.90 3.85 -0.23
CA ARG A 27 9.23 4.58 -1.31
C ARG A 27 8.95 3.68 -2.49
N THR A 28 7.89 4.02 -3.20
CA THR A 28 7.51 3.34 -4.45
C THR A 28 8.15 3.96 -5.68
N TRP A 29 8.84 5.09 -5.48
CA TRP A 29 9.61 5.81 -6.49
C TRP A 29 11.03 6.11 -6.01
N THR A 30 11.92 6.38 -6.96
CA THR A 30 13.35 6.64 -6.72
C THR A 30 13.76 8.07 -7.10
N THR A 31 14.96 8.47 -6.69
CA THR A 31 15.61 9.73 -7.07
C THR A 31 17.14 9.60 -6.96
N ASP A 32 17.87 10.36 -7.75
CA ASP A 32 19.34 10.42 -7.67
C ASP A 32 19.83 11.35 -6.54
N ARG A 33 18.90 11.96 -5.79
CA ARG A 33 19.27 12.93 -4.76
C ARG A 33 19.91 12.24 -3.55
N ARG A 34 21.00 12.85 -3.07
CA ARG A 34 21.72 12.50 -1.84
C ARG A 34 21.96 13.76 -1.00
N GLY A 35 22.29 13.56 0.27
CA GLY A 35 22.52 14.61 1.25
C GLY A 35 21.25 15.15 1.90
N THR A 36 21.36 16.31 2.54
CA THR A 36 20.34 16.81 3.47
C THR A 36 18.98 17.09 2.83
N ILE A 37 17.95 16.60 3.52
CA ILE A 37 16.54 16.89 3.27
C ILE A 37 15.86 17.33 4.56
N ALA A 38 14.74 18.02 4.43
CA ALA A 38 13.88 18.37 5.54
C ALA A 38 12.70 17.39 5.65
N ILE A 39 12.42 16.94 6.87
CA ILE A 39 11.31 16.05 7.18
C ILE A 39 10.12 16.87 7.66
N HIS A 40 9.03 16.77 6.93
CA HIS A 40 7.74 17.37 7.25
C HIS A 40 6.83 16.30 7.86
N ALA A 41 6.32 16.54 9.06
CA ALA A 41 5.30 15.70 9.67
C ALA A 41 3.94 16.07 9.08
N SER A 42 3.26 15.08 8.47
CA SER A 42 1.93 15.27 7.88
C SER A 42 0.87 15.65 8.94
N THR A 43 -0.35 15.97 8.51
CA THR A 43 -1.44 16.35 9.41
C THR A 43 -2.30 15.17 9.88
N SER A 44 -2.11 13.96 9.35
CA SER A 44 -2.94 12.81 9.70
C SER A 44 -2.48 12.17 11.02
N PRO A 45 -3.37 12.00 12.02
CA PRO A 45 -3.05 11.35 13.28
C PRO A 45 -3.35 9.84 13.30
N GLN A 46 -3.75 9.24 12.17
CA GLN A 46 -4.29 7.87 12.10
C GLN A 46 -3.40 6.83 12.81
N TYR A 47 -2.16 6.64 12.34
CA TYR A 47 -1.22 5.68 12.94
C TYR A 47 -0.86 5.99 14.39
N VAL A 48 -0.83 7.27 14.78
CA VAL A 48 -0.60 7.63 16.19
C VAL A 48 -1.78 7.25 17.07
N ASN A 49 -3.01 7.32 16.53
CA ASN A 49 -4.19 6.87 17.28
C ASN A 49 -4.20 5.33 17.43
N GLU A 50 -3.72 4.60 16.43
CA GLU A 50 -3.51 3.15 16.51
C GLU A 50 -2.44 2.81 17.55
N LEU A 51 -1.25 3.42 17.45
CA LEU A 51 -0.17 3.26 18.42
C LEU A 51 -0.61 3.57 19.86
N ARG A 52 -1.43 4.61 20.07
CA ARG A 52 -1.98 4.93 21.40
C ARG A 52 -2.91 3.87 21.98
N ARG A 53 -3.50 2.99 21.16
CA ARG A 53 -4.33 1.88 21.63
C ARG A 53 -3.49 0.70 22.12
N GLU A 54 -2.27 0.56 21.61
CA GLU A 54 -1.30 -0.46 22.03
C GLU A 54 -0.57 -0.06 23.33
N LEU A 55 -0.41 1.24 23.55
CA LEU A 55 0.23 1.80 24.74
C LEU A 55 -0.73 1.90 25.93
N ASN A 56 -0.18 1.86 27.15
CA ASN A 56 -0.97 2.15 28.35
C ASN A 56 -1.39 3.63 28.39
N PRO A 57 -2.57 3.94 28.96
CA PRO A 57 -3.01 5.33 29.12
C PRO A 57 -1.96 6.19 29.84
N GLY A 58 -1.49 7.24 29.18
CA GLY A 58 -0.53 8.21 29.74
C GLY A 58 0.93 7.99 29.34
N GLU A 59 1.28 6.86 28.72
CA GLU A 59 2.65 6.62 28.22
C GLU A 59 3.02 7.54 27.05
N LEU A 60 2.02 7.93 26.26
CA LEU A 60 2.17 8.86 25.14
C LEU A 60 1.18 10.03 25.25
N SER A 61 1.71 11.23 25.54
CA SER A 61 0.93 12.46 25.58
C SER A 61 0.25 12.76 24.23
N LYS A 62 -0.92 13.41 24.28
CA LYS A 62 -1.63 13.88 23.09
C LYS A 62 -0.80 14.84 22.25
N ASP A 63 0.04 15.63 22.92
CA ASP A 63 0.84 16.72 22.33
C ASP A 63 2.29 16.33 22.05
N TYR A 64 2.65 15.05 22.23
CA TYR A 64 4.02 14.57 22.04
C TYR A 64 4.52 14.76 20.59
N PHE A 65 3.65 14.46 19.61
CA PHE A 65 4.00 14.61 18.20
C PHE A 65 3.57 15.96 17.64
N THR A 66 4.47 16.60 16.89
CA THR A 66 4.14 17.74 16.03
C THR A 66 3.56 17.27 14.69
N TYR A 67 2.56 17.98 14.18
CA TYR A 67 1.90 17.74 12.90
C TYR A 67 1.89 19.01 12.05
N GLY A 68 1.85 18.87 10.72
CA GLY A 68 1.72 19.98 9.78
C GLY A 68 2.92 20.93 9.75
N ALA A 69 4.11 20.44 10.08
CA ALA A 69 5.32 21.26 10.19
C ALA A 69 6.57 20.48 9.77
N VAL A 70 7.61 21.21 9.37
CA VAL A 70 8.97 20.64 9.30
C VAL A 70 9.47 20.45 10.72
N ILE A 71 9.77 19.20 11.06
CA ILE A 71 10.17 18.81 12.42
C ILE A 71 11.66 18.55 12.55
N GLY A 72 12.36 18.34 11.43
CA GLY A 72 13.77 17.99 11.46
C GLY A 72 14.41 17.89 10.09
N LEU A 73 15.67 17.47 10.11
CA LEU A 73 16.51 17.21 8.96
C LEU A 73 17.06 15.78 9.05
N VAL A 74 17.28 15.15 7.90
CA VAL A 74 18.04 13.91 7.75
C VAL A 74 18.89 13.98 6.49
N ASP A 75 19.88 13.11 6.37
CA ASP A 75 20.70 12.97 5.17
C ASP A 75 20.32 11.69 4.43
N ILE A 76 20.06 11.79 3.12
CA ILE A 76 19.92 10.61 2.27
C ILE A 76 21.32 10.14 1.89
N GLU A 77 21.73 8.99 2.41
CA GLU A 77 23.02 8.36 2.13
C GLU A 77 22.97 7.56 0.83
N ASP A 78 21.94 6.72 0.71
CA ASP A 78 21.76 5.86 -0.43
C ASP A 78 20.29 5.54 -0.71
N ILE A 79 20.00 5.15 -1.93
CA ILE A 79 18.70 4.68 -2.38
C ILE A 79 18.95 3.45 -3.25
N THR A 80 18.47 2.31 -2.78
CA THR A 80 18.64 1.03 -3.47
C THR A 80 17.30 0.33 -3.60
N SER A 81 17.19 -0.57 -4.57
CA SER A 81 16.06 -1.50 -4.59
C SER A 81 16.13 -2.42 -3.37
N TYR A 82 14.97 -2.86 -2.88
CA TYR A 82 14.92 -3.86 -1.81
C TYR A 82 15.71 -5.12 -2.20
N GLY A 83 16.31 -5.77 -1.20
CA GLY A 83 17.22 -6.91 -1.40
C GLY A 83 17.76 -7.44 -0.08
N ARG A 84 18.59 -8.49 -0.14
CA ARG A 84 19.09 -9.22 1.05
C ARG A 84 19.71 -8.33 2.12
N GLN A 85 20.38 -7.25 1.70
CA GLN A 85 21.02 -6.29 2.61
C GLN A 85 20.04 -5.56 3.54
N HIS A 86 18.73 -5.66 3.29
CA HIS A 86 17.68 -5.01 4.06
C HIS A 86 16.89 -5.98 4.94
N GLU A 87 17.10 -7.30 4.82
CA GLU A 87 16.28 -8.31 5.50
C GLU A 87 16.31 -8.19 7.02
N ALA A 88 17.39 -7.67 7.59
CA ALA A 88 17.57 -7.49 9.02
C ALA A 88 17.09 -6.11 9.54
N ASP A 89 16.74 -5.16 8.66
CA ASP A 89 16.22 -3.87 9.08
C ASP A 89 14.69 -3.97 9.23
N PRO A 90 14.14 -3.82 10.45
CA PRO A 90 12.72 -3.99 10.70
C PRO A 90 11.86 -2.99 9.94
N PHE A 91 12.43 -1.85 9.55
CA PHE A 91 11.72 -0.78 8.88
C PHE A 91 11.84 -0.83 7.36
N ALA A 92 12.65 -1.73 6.80
CA ALA A 92 12.87 -1.81 5.36
C ALA A 92 11.81 -2.65 4.68
N SER A 93 11.13 -2.06 3.70
CA SER A 93 10.11 -2.71 2.89
C SER A 93 9.92 -1.97 1.56
N GLY A 94 8.98 -2.43 0.75
CA GLY A 94 8.68 -1.77 -0.52
C GLY A 94 9.76 -2.01 -1.60
N PRO A 95 9.67 -1.31 -2.75
CA PRO A 95 10.55 -1.55 -3.89
C PRO A 95 11.85 -0.73 -3.80
N TYR A 96 11.83 0.44 -3.15
CA TYR A 96 12.99 1.28 -2.93
C TYR A 96 13.18 1.63 -1.46
N CYS A 97 14.39 1.39 -0.96
CA CYS A 97 14.82 1.66 0.40
C CYS A 97 15.78 2.85 0.39
N TRP A 98 15.35 3.96 1.00
CA TRP A 98 16.14 5.17 1.15
C TRP A 98 16.85 5.09 2.49
N ARG A 99 18.16 4.82 2.46
CA ARG A 99 18.99 4.86 3.66
C ARG A 99 19.15 6.31 4.10
N VAL A 100 18.63 6.61 5.27
CA VAL A 100 18.69 7.92 5.90
C VAL A 100 19.51 7.85 7.18
N SER A 101 20.23 8.94 7.45
CA SER A 101 21.11 9.08 8.60
C SER A 101 21.02 10.49 9.18
N ASN A 102 21.76 10.74 10.26
CA ASN A 102 22.03 12.07 10.80
C ASN A 102 20.73 12.87 11.09
N GLY A 103 19.75 12.16 11.65
CA GLY A 103 18.48 12.70 12.07
C GLY A 103 18.64 13.69 13.21
N ARG A 104 18.09 14.87 12.98
CA ARG A 104 18.15 16.00 13.90
C ARG A 104 16.83 16.75 13.90
N PHE A 105 16.24 16.92 15.07
CA PHE A 105 15.02 17.68 15.25
C PHE A 105 15.32 19.17 15.23
N LEU A 106 14.41 19.97 14.65
CA LEU A 106 14.41 21.41 14.86
C LEU A 106 13.95 21.69 16.29
N LYS A 107 14.65 22.57 17.02
CA LYS A 107 14.18 23.01 18.35
C LYS A 107 12.81 23.70 18.29
N GLN A 108 12.50 24.32 17.15
CA GLN A 108 11.22 24.95 16.86
C GLN A 108 10.73 24.45 15.50
N PRO A 109 9.70 23.59 15.46
CA PRO A 109 9.12 23.13 14.21
C PRO A 109 8.58 24.29 13.37
N ILE A 110 8.74 24.20 12.05
CA ILE A 110 8.35 25.27 11.13
C ILE A 110 7.08 24.86 10.39
N ALA A 111 5.96 25.49 10.75
CA ALA A 111 4.65 25.19 10.19
C ALA A 111 4.61 25.42 8.67
N MET A 112 4.12 24.42 7.92
CA MET A 112 3.85 24.54 6.50
C MET A 112 2.95 23.42 6.00
N LYS A 113 2.25 23.64 4.88
CA LYS A 113 1.54 22.57 4.18
C LYS A 113 2.55 21.62 3.53
N GLY A 114 2.38 20.33 3.76
CA GLY A 114 3.14 19.26 3.11
C GLY A 114 2.80 19.14 1.63
N LYS A 115 3.60 18.38 0.89
CA LYS A 115 3.40 18.08 -0.53
C LYS A 115 3.81 16.64 -0.84
N LEU A 116 3.27 16.11 -1.93
CA LEU A 116 3.69 14.82 -2.49
C LEU A 116 5.11 14.90 -3.06
N ASN A 117 5.76 13.74 -3.21
CA ASN A 117 7.10 13.56 -3.75
C ASN A 117 8.20 14.34 -3.01
N LEU A 118 9.44 14.28 -3.51
CA LEU A 118 10.56 15.08 -3.00
C LEU A 118 10.46 16.53 -3.50
N PHE A 119 9.79 17.39 -2.74
CA PHE A 119 9.44 18.74 -3.18
C PHE A 119 10.50 19.80 -2.86
N LYS A 120 10.59 20.83 -3.70
CA LYS A 120 11.43 22.00 -3.42
C LYS A 120 10.90 22.79 -2.23
N MET A 121 11.78 23.06 -1.26
CA MET A 121 11.43 23.94 -0.15
C MET A 121 11.25 25.39 -0.63
N PRO A 122 10.18 26.09 -0.22
CA PRO A 122 10.03 27.52 -0.49
C PRO A 122 11.25 28.29 0.02
N THR A 123 11.81 29.19 -0.78
CA THR A 123 13.06 29.90 -0.46
C THR A 123 13.08 30.60 0.91
N PRO A 124 11.99 31.26 1.37
CA PRO A 124 11.95 31.83 2.72
C PRO A 124 12.09 30.76 3.80
N LEU A 125 11.35 29.65 3.67
CA LEU A 125 11.39 28.55 4.64
C LEU A 125 12.72 27.79 4.60
N GLN A 126 13.31 27.59 3.41
CA GLN A 126 14.64 26.96 3.30
C GLN A 126 15.68 27.72 4.12
N ARG A 127 15.71 29.06 4.03
CA ARG A 127 16.65 29.87 4.82
C ARG A 127 16.41 29.73 6.32
N GLN A 128 15.14 29.71 6.73
CA GLN A 128 14.76 29.53 8.12
C GLN A 128 15.17 28.14 8.65
N ILE A 129 14.90 27.08 7.89
CA ILE A 129 15.25 25.70 8.25
C ILE A 129 16.76 25.54 8.39
N LEU A 130 17.53 26.04 7.42
CA LEU A 130 19.00 25.91 7.43
C LEU A 130 19.68 26.74 8.53
N ALA A 131 19.00 27.77 9.06
CA ALA A 131 19.47 28.59 10.17
C ALA A 131 18.90 28.15 11.53
N ALA A 132 17.97 27.20 11.56
CA ALA A 132 17.31 26.76 12.78
C ALA A 132 18.28 25.94 13.65
N GLU A 133 18.20 26.16 14.97
CA GLU A 133 18.89 25.30 15.92
C GLU A 133 18.29 23.90 15.91
N THR A 134 19.16 22.89 15.96
CA THR A 134 18.77 21.48 15.97
C THR A 134 19.24 20.77 17.23
N TYR A 135 18.64 19.62 17.51
CA TYR A 135 19.10 18.70 18.54
C TYR A 135 18.94 17.25 18.07
N GLU A 136 19.77 16.37 18.59
CA GLU A 136 19.64 14.92 18.42
C GLU A 136 18.87 14.36 19.62
N LEU A 137 17.89 13.50 19.34
CA LEU A 137 17.15 12.83 20.40
C LEU A 137 17.92 11.61 20.86
N ASN A 138 18.30 11.55 22.13
CA ASN A 138 18.80 10.33 22.73
C ASN A 138 17.64 9.44 23.17
N VAL A 139 17.24 8.51 22.30
CA VAL A 139 16.11 7.59 22.51
C VAL A 139 16.24 6.80 23.82
N THR A 140 17.47 6.46 24.24
CA THR A 140 17.69 5.67 25.47
C THR A 140 17.51 6.45 26.76
N GLN A 141 17.57 7.78 26.71
CA GLN A 141 17.47 8.66 27.89
C GLN A 141 16.07 9.28 28.05
N ASP A 142 15.25 9.24 27.00
CA ASP A 142 13.87 9.71 27.03
C ASP A 142 12.93 8.51 27.20
N ALA A 143 12.19 8.48 28.33
CA ALA A 143 11.35 7.34 28.68
C ALA A 143 10.23 7.08 27.65
N THR A 144 9.61 8.14 27.11
CA THR A 144 8.57 7.98 26.09
C THR A 144 9.19 7.54 24.76
N ALA A 145 10.35 8.10 24.39
CA ALA A 145 11.08 7.67 23.19
C ALA A 145 11.50 6.20 23.27
N ALA A 146 11.94 5.73 24.43
CA ALA A 146 12.32 4.34 24.66
C ALA A 146 11.12 3.39 24.49
N ILE A 147 9.97 3.73 25.05
CA ILE A 147 8.71 2.97 24.88
C ILE A 147 8.31 2.94 23.40
N LEU A 148 8.33 4.10 22.73
CA LEU A 148 8.01 4.18 21.30
C LEU A 148 8.97 3.33 20.46
N ALA A 149 10.26 3.35 20.78
CA ALA A 149 11.25 2.56 20.08
C ALA A 149 11.04 1.05 20.29
N ASP A 150 10.68 0.61 21.49
CA ASP A 150 10.38 -0.79 21.78
C ASP A 150 9.16 -1.27 20.98
N VAL A 151 8.05 -0.52 21.03
CA VAL A 151 6.84 -0.85 20.28
C VAL A 151 7.08 -0.83 18.77
N MET A 152 7.72 0.21 18.24
CA MET A 152 7.96 0.33 16.80
C MET A 152 8.98 -0.69 16.27
N ASN A 153 9.93 -1.16 17.09
CA ASN A 153 10.81 -2.27 16.71
C ASN A 153 10.13 -3.64 16.84
N GLY A 154 9.16 -3.78 17.74
CA GLY A 154 8.37 -4.98 17.94
C GLY A 154 7.32 -5.21 16.86
N ASP A 155 6.77 -4.13 16.28
CA ASP A 155 5.77 -4.18 15.20
C ASP A 155 5.96 -3.02 14.18
N PRO A 156 6.92 -3.13 13.26
CA PRO A 156 7.22 -2.08 12.29
C PRO A 156 6.21 -2.02 11.12
N ASP A 157 4.88 -2.02 11.35
CA ASP A 157 3.79 -2.21 10.36
C ASP A 157 4.25 -2.69 8.95
N PRO A 158 4.84 -3.89 8.87
CA PRO A 158 5.45 -4.34 7.62
C PRO A 158 4.36 -4.81 6.65
N VAL A 159 3.25 -5.34 7.18
CA VAL A 159 2.10 -5.81 6.41
C VAL A 159 1.46 -4.66 5.64
N GLY A 160 1.09 -3.55 6.29
CA GLY A 160 0.49 -2.40 5.62
C GLY A 160 1.39 -1.82 4.52
N ASN A 161 2.70 -1.81 4.73
CA ASN A 161 3.66 -1.35 3.73
C ASN A 161 3.74 -2.26 2.49
N TYR A 162 3.70 -3.58 2.66
CA TYR A 162 3.71 -4.51 1.53
C TYR A 162 2.35 -4.59 0.83
N LEU A 163 1.23 -4.40 1.54
CA LEU A 163 -0.09 -4.23 0.93
C LEU A 163 -0.13 -2.99 0.03
N ALA A 164 0.39 -1.84 0.51
CA ALA A 164 0.46 -0.63 -0.29
C ALA A 164 1.35 -0.78 -1.54
N LEU A 165 2.46 -1.52 -1.43
CA LEU A 165 3.30 -1.85 -2.59
C LEU A 165 2.54 -2.74 -3.59
N PHE A 166 1.86 -3.77 -3.10
CA PHE A 166 1.09 -4.67 -3.95
C PHE A 166 0.00 -3.91 -4.72
N ASP A 167 -0.75 -3.04 -4.04
CA ASP A 167 -1.77 -2.19 -4.66
C ASP A 167 -1.18 -1.29 -5.75
N GLU A 168 -0.04 -0.63 -5.51
CA GLU A 168 0.60 0.22 -6.53
C GLU A 168 1.06 -0.58 -7.75
N CYS A 169 1.57 -1.79 -7.54
CA CYS A 169 1.96 -2.69 -8.62
C CYS A 169 0.76 -3.11 -9.50
N LEU A 170 -0.41 -3.35 -8.90
CA LEU A 170 -1.64 -3.66 -9.65
C LEU A 170 -2.05 -2.50 -10.57
N HIS A 171 -1.94 -1.26 -10.09
CA HIS A 171 -2.33 -0.08 -10.85
C HIS A 171 -1.35 0.28 -11.98
N THR A 172 -0.07 -0.03 -11.84
CA THR A 172 0.99 0.37 -12.78
C THR A 172 1.36 -0.70 -13.81
N ARG A 173 0.90 -1.95 -13.64
CA ARG A 173 1.08 -3.11 -14.56
C ARG A 173 2.52 -3.36 -15.06
N ASN A 174 3.56 -2.84 -14.39
CA ASN A 174 4.93 -2.86 -14.91
C ASN A 174 6.01 -3.22 -13.88
N HIS A 175 5.65 -3.87 -12.76
CA HIS A 175 6.59 -4.17 -11.67
C HIS A 175 6.46 -5.61 -11.13
N MET A 176 6.52 -6.61 -12.03
CA MET A 176 6.38 -8.03 -11.67
C MET A 176 7.32 -8.47 -10.53
N GLU A 177 8.57 -8.00 -10.54
CA GLU A 177 9.56 -8.32 -9.51
C GLU A 177 9.19 -7.72 -8.14
N ALA A 178 8.64 -6.50 -8.12
CA ALA A 178 8.21 -5.86 -6.88
C ALA A 178 6.92 -6.48 -6.34
N THR A 179 5.99 -6.89 -7.21
CA THR A 179 4.80 -7.67 -6.85
C THR A 179 5.21 -8.95 -6.15
N LYS A 180 6.16 -9.69 -6.71
CA LYS A 180 6.64 -10.95 -6.12
C LYS A 180 7.27 -10.75 -4.75
N VAL A 181 8.14 -9.75 -4.60
CA VAL A 181 8.73 -9.41 -3.29
C VAL A 181 7.66 -9.04 -2.27
N ALA A 182 6.65 -8.24 -2.65
CA ALA A 182 5.56 -7.87 -1.77
C ALA A 182 4.76 -9.10 -1.31
N VAL A 183 4.39 -9.97 -2.25
CA VAL A 183 3.66 -11.20 -1.97
C VAL A 183 4.46 -12.15 -1.09
N ASP A 184 5.72 -12.42 -1.39
CA ASP A 184 6.57 -13.33 -0.61
C ASP A 184 6.66 -12.85 0.85
N ARG A 185 6.86 -11.54 1.06
CA ARG A 185 6.93 -10.97 2.41
C ARG A 185 5.58 -10.95 3.11
N LEU A 186 4.48 -10.62 2.42
CA LEU A 186 3.13 -10.71 2.99
C LEU A 186 2.83 -12.13 3.48
N MET A 187 3.28 -13.14 2.74
CA MET A 187 3.09 -14.54 3.09
C MET A 187 4.00 -15.02 4.22
N GLU A 188 5.19 -14.44 4.39
CA GLU A 188 6.04 -14.70 5.56
C GLU A 188 5.48 -14.06 6.82
N LEU A 189 5.02 -12.82 6.72
CA LEU A 189 4.59 -12.00 7.86
C LEU A 189 3.17 -12.32 8.33
N ALA A 190 2.26 -12.54 7.38
CA ALA A 190 0.84 -12.70 7.65
C ALA A 190 0.20 -13.73 6.70
N PRO A 191 0.62 -15.01 6.75
CA PRO A 191 0.20 -16.05 5.80
C PRO A 191 -1.31 -16.34 5.75
N ASN A 192 -2.07 -15.91 6.76
CA ASN A 192 -3.52 -16.09 6.85
C ASN A 192 -4.29 -14.75 6.81
N HIS A 193 -3.62 -13.62 6.51
CA HIS A 193 -4.33 -12.35 6.34
C HIS A 193 -5.09 -12.34 5.01
N PRO A 194 -6.36 -11.91 4.97
CA PRO A 194 -7.15 -11.88 3.73
C PRO A 194 -6.43 -11.16 2.59
N ASP A 195 -5.92 -9.94 2.82
CA ASP A 195 -5.20 -9.19 1.80
C ASP A 195 -3.89 -9.86 1.34
N ALA A 196 -3.15 -10.54 2.22
CA ALA A 196 -1.94 -11.27 1.85
C ALA A 196 -2.26 -12.47 0.94
N LEU A 197 -3.32 -13.21 1.28
CA LEU A 197 -3.83 -14.32 0.48
C LEU A 197 -4.34 -13.82 -0.88
N VAL A 198 -5.06 -12.70 -0.91
CA VAL A 198 -5.51 -12.09 -2.18
C VAL A 198 -4.33 -11.62 -3.01
N ALA A 199 -3.33 -10.99 -2.41
CA ALA A 199 -2.12 -10.58 -3.11
C ALA A 199 -1.41 -11.77 -3.77
N LYS A 200 -1.26 -12.87 -3.02
CA LYS A 200 -0.71 -14.12 -3.53
C LYS A 200 -1.56 -14.71 -4.67
N ALA A 201 -2.87 -14.83 -4.46
CA ALA A 201 -3.75 -15.39 -5.48
C ALA A 201 -3.75 -14.56 -6.77
N CYS A 202 -3.67 -13.24 -6.65
CA CYS A 202 -3.59 -12.34 -7.79
C CYS A 202 -2.27 -12.47 -8.55
N ALA A 203 -1.14 -12.66 -7.85
CA ALA A 203 0.16 -12.87 -8.49
C ALA A 203 0.23 -14.20 -9.26
N GLU A 204 -0.46 -15.23 -8.78
CA GLU A 204 -0.54 -16.54 -9.44
C GLU A 204 -1.61 -16.60 -10.55
N LEU A 205 -2.47 -15.58 -10.65
CA LEU A 205 -3.70 -15.65 -11.44
C LEU A 205 -3.46 -15.87 -12.94
N ASP A 206 -2.41 -15.26 -13.49
CA ASP A 206 -2.10 -15.36 -14.92
C ASP A 206 -1.27 -16.61 -15.26
N ASP A 207 -0.36 -17.02 -14.37
CA ASP A 207 0.57 -18.12 -14.61
C ASP A 207 0.05 -19.49 -14.14
N THR A 208 -0.60 -19.54 -12.97
CA THR A 208 -1.09 -20.78 -12.34
C THR A 208 -2.50 -20.61 -11.71
N PRO A 209 -3.56 -20.39 -12.52
CA PRO A 209 -4.91 -20.12 -12.00
C PRO A 209 -5.46 -21.25 -11.13
N GLU A 210 -5.05 -22.51 -11.34
CA GLU A 210 -5.43 -23.65 -10.50
C GLU A 210 -4.88 -23.54 -9.07
N ALA A 211 -3.70 -22.93 -8.89
CA ALA A 211 -3.11 -22.66 -7.59
C ALA A 211 -3.72 -21.40 -6.94
N ALA A 212 -4.10 -20.40 -7.74
CA ALA A 212 -4.76 -19.18 -7.26
C ALA A 212 -6.14 -19.46 -6.62
N CYS A 213 -6.93 -20.37 -7.19
CA CYS A 213 -8.28 -20.71 -6.72
C CYS A 213 -8.36 -21.02 -5.21
N PRO A 214 -7.64 -22.04 -4.67
CA PRO A 214 -7.73 -22.38 -3.25
C PRO A 214 -7.20 -21.27 -2.33
N ILE A 215 -6.27 -20.42 -2.81
CA ILE A 215 -5.73 -19.31 -2.04
C ILE A 215 -6.76 -18.18 -1.92
N ALA A 216 -7.38 -17.77 -3.04
CA ALA A 216 -8.44 -16.77 -3.04
C ALA A 216 -9.68 -17.25 -2.26
N GLN A 217 -10.00 -18.55 -2.35
CA GLN A 217 -11.08 -19.16 -1.58
C GLN A 217 -10.80 -19.04 -0.08
N ARG A 218 -9.58 -19.31 0.35
CA ARG A 218 -9.18 -19.15 1.75
C ARG A 218 -9.32 -17.70 2.22
N ALA A 219 -9.03 -16.71 1.38
CA ALA A 219 -9.18 -15.30 1.74
C ALA A 219 -10.64 -14.94 2.07
N VAL A 220 -11.59 -15.35 1.21
CA VAL A 220 -13.02 -15.06 1.42
C VAL A 220 -13.68 -15.93 2.50
N GLU A 221 -13.09 -17.07 2.85
CA GLU A 221 -13.49 -17.85 4.02
C GLU A 221 -13.13 -17.13 5.33
N ILE A 222 -11.99 -16.43 5.35
CA ILE A 222 -11.51 -15.68 6.52
C ILE A 222 -12.26 -14.34 6.65
N ASP A 223 -12.44 -13.63 5.53
CA ASP A 223 -13.24 -12.41 5.48
C ASP A 223 -14.31 -12.49 4.36
N PRO A 224 -15.54 -12.91 4.70
CA PRO A 224 -16.64 -13.05 3.75
C PRO A 224 -17.19 -11.73 3.19
N ASP A 225 -16.82 -10.60 3.77
CA ASP A 225 -17.25 -9.26 3.35
C ASP A 225 -16.15 -8.52 2.57
N PHE A 226 -15.00 -9.16 2.34
CA PHE A 226 -13.92 -8.61 1.54
C PHE A 226 -14.22 -8.69 0.03
N ALA A 227 -14.81 -7.62 -0.52
CA ALA A 227 -15.23 -7.55 -1.92
C ALA A 227 -14.11 -7.89 -2.92
N PHE A 228 -12.89 -7.39 -2.70
CA PHE A 228 -11.76 -7.65 -3.58
C PHE A 228 -11.31 -9.12 -3.57
N GLY A 229 -11.43 -9.82 -2.45
CA GLY A 229 -11.19 -11.27 -2.39
C GLY A 229 -12.16 -12.05 -3.28
N TRP A 230 -13.44 -11.65 -3.30
CA TRP A 230 -14.44 -12.24 -4.19
C TRP A 230 -14.16 -11.96 -5.68
N ILE A 231 -13.66 -10.76 -6.00
CA ILE A 231 -13.22 -10.40 -7.37
C ILE A 231 -12.12 -11.35 -7.84
N VAL A 232 -11.06 -11.50 -7.05
CA VAL A 232 -9.91 -12.34 -7.41
C VAL A 232 -10.32 -13.82 -7.52
N LEU A 233 -11.19 -14.30 -6.62
CA LEU A 233 -11.73 -15.65 -6.69
C LEU A 233 -12.55 -15.90 -7.97
N ALA A 234 -13.39 -14.94 -8.36
CA ALA A 234 -14.19 -15.04 -9.58
C ALA A 234 -13.32 -15.14 -10.83
N PHE A 235 -12.26 -14.32 -10.92
CA PHE A 235 -11.30 -14.42 -12.02
C PHE A 235 -10.54 -15.75 -12.02
N ALA A 236 -10.14 -16.26 -10.86
CA ALA A 236 -9.45 -17.54 -10.76
C ALA A 236 -10.34 -18.68 -11.27
N TYR A 237 -11.61 -18.72 -10.83
CA TYR A 237 -12.57 -19.70 -11.33
C TYR A 237 -12.85 -19.57 -12.82
N LYS A 238 -12.99 -18.35 -13.33
CA LYS A 238 -13.13 -18.08 -14.77
C LYS A 238 -11.97 -18.68 -15.56
N LYS A 239 -10.72 -18.40 -15.15
CA LYS A 239 -9.52 -18.91 -15.82
C LYS A 239 -9.41 -20.43 -15.75
N CYS A 240 -9.90 -21.05 -14.69
CA CYS A 240 -10.00 -22.51 -14.57
C CYS A 240 -11.22 -23.11 -15.30
N GLY A 241 -12.07 -22.31 -15.96
CA GLY A 241 -13.30 -22.79 -16.61
C GLY A 241 -14.37 -23.31 -15.63
N LYS A 242 -14.28 -22.96 -14.35
CA LYS A 242 -15.26 -23.31 -13.30
C LYS A 242 -16.40 -22.29 -13.31
N TRP A 243 -17.21 -22.34 -14.36
CA TRP A 243 -18.22 -21.33 -14.65
C TRP A 243 -19.31 -21.17 -13.56
N PRO A 244 -19.85 -22.24 -12.95
CA PRO A 244 -20.81 -22.10 -11.85
C PRO A 244 -20.21 -21.34 -10.66
N GLU A 245 -18.98 -21.66 -10.28
CA GLU A 245 -18.29 -21.05 -9.15
C GLU A 245 -17.85 -19.61 -9.46
N ALA A 246 -17.42 -19.34 -10.69
CA ALA A 246 -17.12 -17.98 -11.16
C ALA A 246 -18.34 -17.07 -11.09
N LEU A 247 -19.50 -17.57 -11.53
CA LEU A 247 -20.78 -16.86 -11.45
C LEU A 247 -21.15 -16.52 -10.00
N ALA A 248 -21.02 -17.49 -9.08
CA ALA A 248 -21.32 -17.29 -7.67
C ALA A 248 -20.39 -16.25 -7.02
N ALA A 249 -19.07 -16.36 -7.24
CA ALA A 249 -18.09 -15.45 -6.68
C ALA A 249 -18.25 -14.01 -7.23
N ALA A 250 -18.45 -13.85 -8.55
CA ALA A 250 -18.67 -12.54 -9.15
C ALA A 250 -19.98 -11.90 -8.66
N SER A 251 -21.04 -12.70 -8.51
CA SER A 251 -22.31 -12.22 -7.95
C SER A 251 -22.16 -11.77 -6.50
N ARG A 252 -21.38 -12.49 -5.69
CA ARG A 252 -21.10 -12.12 -4.30
C ARG A 252 -20.26 -10.84 -4.21
N SER A 253 -19.26 -10.66 -5.08
CA SER A 253 -18.52 -9.41 -5.18
C SER A 253 -19.46 -8.23 -5.46
N LEU A 254 -20.37 -8.35 -6.43
CA LEU A 254 -21.31 -7.27 -6.75
C LEU A 254 -22.31 -6.97 -5.64
N GLN A 255 -22.71 -7.96 -4.83
CA GLN A 255 -23.54 -7.72 -3.64
C GLN A 255 -22.85 -6.88 -2.58
N LEU A 256 -21.51 -6.95 -2.52
CA LEU A 256 -20.70 -6.16 -1.59
C LEU A 256 -20.39 -4.78 -2.19
N GLU A 257 -20.10 -4.73 -3.49
CA GLU A 257 -19.79 -3.50 -4.23
C GLU A 257 -20.51 -3.50 -5.59
N ASP A 258 -21.59 -2.73 -5.71
CA ASP A 258 -22.50 -2.73 -6.87
C ASP A 258 -21.90 -2.21 -8.20
N ASP A 259 -20.67 -1.67 -8.18
CA ASP A 259 -20.06 -0.95 -9.30
C ASP A 259 -18.75 -1.58 -9.78
N ASN A 260 -18.86 -2.76 -10.38
CA ASN A 260 -17.71 -3.43 -11.00
C ASN A 260 -18.08 -4.02 -12.37
N SER A 261 -17.84 -3.25 -13.43
CA SER A 261 -18.06 -3.66 -14.82
C SER A 261 -17.34 -4.96 -15.18
N SER A 262 -16.12 -5.16 -14.67
CA SER A 262 -15.37 -6.41 -14.91
C SER A 262 -16.06 -7.64 -14.31
N MET A 263 -16.76 -7.51 -13.17
CA MET A 263 -17.56 -8.60 -12.61
C MET A 263 -18.82 -8.88 -13.44
N LEU A 264 -19.43 -7.86 -14.06
CA LEU A 264 -20.52 -8.08 -15.00
C LEU A 264 -20.05 -8.86 -16.23
N GLU A 265 -18.85 -8.60 -16.73
CA GLU A 265 -18.26 -9.37 -17.84
C GLU A 265 -18.05 -10.84 -17.44
N VAL A 266 -17.52 -11.10 -16.24
CA VAL A 266 -17.35 -12.48 -15.73
C VAL A 266 -18.69 -13.20 -15.63
N ILE A 267 -19.73 -12.52 -15.10
CA ILE A 267 -21.09 -13.08 -15.00
C ILE A 267 -21.66 -13.38 -16.39
N ALA A 268 -21.54 -12.45 -17.34
CA ALA A 268 -22.05 -12.64 -18.70
C ALA A 268 -21.37 -13.82 -19.40
N GLU A 269 -20.05 -13.94 -19.27
CA GLU A 269 -19.28 -15.04 -19.85
C GLU A 269 -19.64 -16.37 -19.19
N ALA A 270 -19.80 -16.40 -17.86
CA ALA A 270 -20.24 -17.60 -17.16
C ALA A 270 -21.65 -18.04 -17.61
N HIS A 271 -22.61 -17.12 -17.75
CA HIS A 271 -23.94 -17.47 -18.28
C HIS A 271 -23.86 -18.04 -19.70
N TRP A 272 -23.04 -17.46 -20.57
CA TRP A 272 -22.85 -17.96 -21.93
C TRP A 272 -22.32 -19.40 -21.92
N GLN A 273 -21.27 -19.67 -21.14
CA GLN A 273 -20.63 -20.99 -21.05
C GLN A 273 -21.53 -22.04 -20.39
N LEU A 274 -22.48 -21.62 -19.55
CA LEU A 274 -23.50 -22.47 -18.95
C LEU A 274 -24.73 -22.71 -19.85
N GLY A 275 -24.75 -22.14 -21.06
CA GLY A 275 -25.86 -22.31 -22.00
C GLY A 275 -27.08 -21.41 -21.73
N ASN A 276 -26.87 -20.29 -21.03
CA ASN A 276 -27.90 -19.30 -20.67
C ASN A 276 -27.73 -17.99 -21.48
N PRO A 277 -27.99 -17.99 -22.80
CA PRO A 277 -27.69 -16.86 -23.68
C PRO A 277 -28.51 -15.59 -23.38
N GLU A 278 -29.73 -15.74 -22.88
CA GLU A 278 -30.60 -14.61 -22.53
C GLU A 278 -30.02 -13.80 -21.36
N ASP A 279 -29.61 -14.49 -20.29
CA ASP A 279 -28.96 -13.87 -19.13
C ASP A 279 -27.60 -13.28 -19.48
N ALA A 280 -26.83 -13.98 -20.33
CA ALA A 280 -25.55 -13.50 -20.82
C ALA A 280 -25.70 -12.18 -21.59
N GLN A 281 -26.68 -12.12 -22.51
CA GLN A 281 -26.99 -10.90 -23.27
C GLN A 281 -27.41 -9.76 -22.34
N ALA A 282 -28.37 -10.01 -21.43
CA ALA A 282 -28.85 -8.99 -20.51
C ALA A 282 -27.72 -8.43 -19.63
N THR A 283 -26.80 -9.28 -19.21
CA THR A 283 -25.64 -8.88 -18.41
C THR A 283 -24.61 -8.10 -19.23
N CYS A 284 -24.30 -8.52 -20.47
CA CYS A 284 -23.46 -7.74 -21.38
C CYS A 284 -24.04 -6.33 -21.63
N GLU A 285 -25.35 -6.23 -21.84
CA GLU A 285 -26.02 -4.93 -22.01
C GLU A 285 -25.94 -4.09 -20.73
N ARG A 286 -25.95 -4.71 -19.54
CA ARG A 286 -25.75 -4.01 -18.26
C ARG A 286 -24.30 -3.51 -18.13
N ALA A 287 -23.31 -4.34 -18.47
CA ALA A 287 -21.90 -3.96 -18.49
C ALA A 287 -21.67 -2.76 -19.43
N LEU A 288 -22.21 -2.80 -20.65
CA LEU A 288 -22.08 -1.72 -21.64
C LEU A 288 -22.82 -0.42 -21.26
N ARG A 289 -23.83 -0.48 -20.38
CA ARG A 289 -24.43 0.73 -19.80
C ARG A 289 -23.49 1.42 -18.81
N GLN A 290 -22.68 0.65 -18.08
CA GLN A 290 -21.67 1.19 -17.16
C GLN A 290 -20.42 1.64 -17.93
N GLU A 291 -19.92 0.79 -18.83
CA GLU A 291 -18.72 1.04 -19.63
C GLU A 291 -19.01 0.82 -21.12
N PRO A 292 -19.48 1.86 -21.83
CA PRO A 292 -19.79 1.77 -23.26
C PRO A 292 -18.59 1.39 -24.14
N GLU A 293 -17.37 1.52 -23.64
CA GLU A 293 -16.13 1.22 -24.36
C GLU A 293 -15.53 -0.16 -24.08
N SER A 294 -16.18 -0.99 -23.26
CA SER A 294 -15.70 -2.36 -23.02
C SER A 294 -15.70 -3.19 -24.32
N ASN A 295 -14.50 -3.51 -24.81
CA ASN A 295 -14.32 -4.37 -25.98
C ASN A 295 -14.74 -5.82 -25.68
N SER A 296 -14.47 -6.31 -24.47
CA SER A 296 -14.83 -7.65 -24.03
C SER A 296 -16.34 -7.86 -24.08
N ALA A 297 -17.10 -6.94 -23.48
CA ALA A 297 -18.56 -7.01 -23.46
C ALA A 297 -19.16 -6.86 -24.87
N LYS A 298 -18.60 -5.97 -25.72
CA LYS A 298 -19.01 -5.83 -27.13
C LYS A 298 -18.81 -7.14 -27.91
N GLN A 299 -17.64 -7.76 -27.78
CA GLN A 299 -17.31 -9.01 -28.46
C GLN A 299 -18.20 -10.16 -28.00
N LEU A 300 -18.36 -10.34 -26.69
CA LEU A 300 -19.22 -11.39 -26.15
C LEU A 300 -20.68 -11.21 -26.60
N LEU A 301 -21.20 -9.98 -26.57
CA LEU A 301 -22.55 -9.68 -27.06
C LEU A 301 -22.71 -10.00 -28.56
N GLN A 302 -21.68 -9.74 -29.36
CA GLN A 302 -21.68 -10.08 -30.78
C GLN A 302 -21.69 -11.60 -31.00
N THR A 303 -20.90 -12.34 -30.23
CA THR A 303 -20.84 -13.81 -30.23
C THR A 303 -22.21 -14.41 -29.87
N ILE A 304 -22.82 -13.95 -28.78
CA ILE A 304 -24.16 -14.39 -28.34
C ILE A 304 -25.20 -14.15 -29.44
N LYS A 305 -25.21 -12.95 -30.05
CA LYS A 305 -26.15 -12.61 -31.14
C LYS A 305 -25.92 -13.40 -32.43
N ALA A 306 -24.69 -13.83 -32.67
CA ALA A 306 -24.35 -14.67 -33.82
C ALA A 306 -24.75 -16.14 -33.61
N GLY A 307 -25.08 -16.56 -32.39
CA GLY A 307 -25.36 -17.95 -32.04
C GLY A 307 -24.16 -18.87 -32.27
N ARG A 308 -22.94 -18.33 -32.12
CA ARG A 308 -21.66 -19.03 -32.37
C ARG A 308 -20.86 -19.16 -31.10
#